data_AF-A0A0N9I2G4-F1
#
_entry.id   AF-A0A0N9I2G4-F1
#
_cell.length_a   1.000
_cell.length_b   1.000
_cell.length_c   1.000
_cell.angle_alpha   90.00
_cell.angle_beta   90.00
_cell.angle_gamma   90.00
#
_symmetry.space_group_name_H-M   'P 1'
#
loop_
_entity.id
_entity.type
_entity.pdbx_description
1 polymer ?
#
loop_
_entity_poly.entity_id
_entity_poly.type
_entity_poly.pdbx_seq_one_letter_code
_entity_poly.pdbx_strand_id
1 'polypeptide(L)'
;MTRVHPALPRGLVFVLAAVVAVAGFAVPSARAAGALPRFADGIGLTVVSQPAWAGDKERTFTFTVRSDQVPAHSVLPNQVSGEHVISVTVPTGYDNTAPTRYPVLYSLHGGADYPDSTRNQALTERSTEGVPLITVMPNGGGRGWYSNWVNPGPLGKQNWETFHLDQVIPLIDANLMTIAAREGRAIAGHSMGGFGAFHYAEHRPELFSYAGSFSGGLDLLSQEVRGVVAGTQSLESYGKPTVAIDAIFGPPVWPLDGVWNAQSPAQHVGSLRGMGVAMYVGNGGDLTVNPIQAAVENRARETALVTATFLTSAGIPFDFLDYGDGSAWAPGCTGKHNENACLQADLNHFVPLIMKRLQHPGVTP
;
A
#
# COMPACT_ATOMS: atom_id res chain seq x y z
N MET A 1 12.90 -13.30 -18.55
CA MET A 1 14.30 -12.89 -18.84
C MET A 1 14.75 -11.95 -17.74
N THR A 2 15.49 -12.47 -16.77
CA THR A 2 16.04 -11.74 -15.62
C THR A 2 17.13 -10.78 -16.11
N ARG A 3 17.04 -9.48 -15.78
CA ARG A 3 18.08 -8.50 -16.11
C ARG A 3 18.75 -8.01 -14.84
N VAL A 4 20.07 -8.20 -14.77
CA VAL A 4 20.98 -7.65 -13.75
C VAL A 4 21.81 -6.57 -14.45
N HIS A 5 21.94 -5.37 -13.88
CA HIS A 5 22.66 -4.24 -14.46
C HIS A 5 23.87 -3.83 -13.59
N PRO A 6 25.10 -3.74 -14.14
CA PRO A 6 26.26 -3.17 -13.45
C PRO A 6 26.43 -1.66 -13.72
N ALA A 7 27.02 -0.96 -12.74
CA ALA A 7 27.25 0.49 -12.73
C ALA A 7 28.45 0.92 -13.60
N LEU A 8 28.33 2.10 -14.23
CA LEU A 8 29.36 2.74 -15.08
C LEU A 8 30.28 3.68 -14.28
N PRO A 9 31.56 3.86 -14.69
CA PRO A 9 32.54 4.67 -13.99
C PRO A 9 32.50 6.16 -14.39
N ARG A 10 32.95 6.99 -13.44
CA ARG A 10 33.00 8.46 -13.47
C ARG A 10 34.04 8.99 -14.48
N GLY A 11 33.59 9.86 -15.39
CA GLY A 11 34.44 10.64 -16.29
C GLY A 11 34.78 12.03 -15.74
N LEU A 12 36.00 12.48 -16.07
CA LEU A 12 36.66 13.74 -15.71
C LEU A 12 35.86 15.00 -16.13
N VAL A 13 35.86 16.03 -15.29
CA VAL A 13 35.29 17.36 -15.58
C VAL A 13 36.41 18.33 -15.99
N PHE A 14 36.26 18.96 -17.16
CA PHE A 14 37.02 20.14 -17.57
C PHE A 14 36.28 21.41 -17.13
N VAL A 15 36.99 22.34 -16.50
CA VAL A 15 36.46 23.65 -16.09
C VAL A 15 36.75 24.66 -17.20
N LEU A 16 35.70 25.16 -17.86
CA LEU A 16 35.75 26.36 -18.70
C LEU A 16 35.00 27.49 -17.99
N ALA A 17 35.67 28.61 -17.75
CA ALA A 17 35.06 29.80 -17.19
C ALA A 17 34.26 30.54 -18.28
N ALA A 18 32.95 30.66 -18.09
CA ALA A 18 32.07 31.47 -18.92
C ALA A 18 31.44 32.60 -18.09
N VAL A 19 31.51 33.82 -18.65
CA VAL A 19 30.95 35.06 -18.10
C VAL A 19 29.42 34.97 -18.10
N VAL A 20 28.79 35.06 -16.93
CA VAL A 20 27.33 35.01 -16.76
C VAL A 20 26.76 36.43 -16.77
N ALA A 21 25.97 36.74 -17.79
CA ALA A 21 25.04 37.86 -17.77
C ALA A 21 23.88 37.53 -16.80
N VAL A 22 23.66 38.39 -15.81
CA VAL A 22 22.54 38.25 -14.85
C VAL A 22 21.25 38.66 -15.54
N ALA A 23 20.63 37.73 -16.27
CA ALA A 23 19.21 37.78 -16.54
C ALA A 23 18.49 37.38 -15.25
N GLY A 24 17.62 38.24 -14.73
CA GLY A 24 16.81 37.93 -13.55
C GLY A 24 15.95 36.70 -13.83
N PHE A 25 16.38 35.54 -13.31
CA PHE A 25 15.50 34.39 -13.19
C PHE A 25 14.42 34.77 -12.18
N ALA A 26 13.21 34.99 -12.68
CA ALA A 26 12.04 34.91 -11.83
C ALA A 26 12.06 33.50 -11.21
N VAL A 27 12.42 33.43 -9.94
CA VAL A 27 12.22 32.22 -9.14
C VAL A 27 10.74 31.87 -9.31
N PRO A 28 10.37 30.66 -9.75
CA PRO A 28 8.98 30.26 -9.74
C PRO A 28 8.52 30.42 -8.29
N SER A 29 7.68 31.43 -8.06
CA SER A 29 6.96 31.57 -6.80
C SER A 29 6.31 30.23 -6.55
N ALA A 30 6.66 29.57 -5.43
CA ALA A 30 5.98 28.37 -5.00
C ALA A 30 4.48 28.62 -5.09
N ARG A 31 3.83 27.98 -6.05
CA ARG A 31 2.39 28.13 -6.26
C ARG A 31 1.79 27.56 -4.98
N ALA A 32 1.14 28.42 -4.19
CA ALA A 32 0.42 28.00 -3.00
C ALA A 32 -0.40 26.75 -3.36
N ALA A 33 -0.31 25.71 -2.52
CA ALA A 33 -1.01 24.46 -2.73
C ALA A 33 -2.48 24.79 -3.10
N GLY A 34 -2.94 24.26 -4.23
CA GLY A 34 -4.29 24.55 -4.73
C GLY A 34 -5.34 24.24 -3.67
N ALA A 35 -6.46 24.97 -3.68
CA ALA A 35 -7.55 24.69 -2.75
C ALA A 35 -8.00 23.23 -2.91
N LEU A 36 -8.06 22.49 -1.81
CA LEU A 36 -8.50 21.10 -1.82
C LEU A 36 -9.96 21.00 -2.28
N PRO A 37 -10.32 19.97 -3.06
CA PRO A 37 -11.70 19.73 -3.44
C PRO A 37 -12.58 19.49 -2.21
N ARG A 38 -13.86 19.88 -2.32
CA ARG A 38 -14.88 19.46 -1.35
C ARG A 38 -15.45 18.13 -1.77
N PHE A 39 -15.51 17.21 -0.83
CA PHE A 39 -16.05 15.87 -1.04
C PHE A 39 -17.52 15.86 -0.64
N ALA A 40 -18.38 15.33 -1.51
CA ALA A 40 -19.79 15.12 -1.22
C ALA A 40 -20.03 13.68 -0.73
N ASP A 41 -21.11 13.50 0.02
CA ASP A 41 -21.65 12.17 0.33
C ASP A 41 -22.01 11.43 -0.96
N GLY A 42 -21.85 10.12 -0.97
CA GLY A 42 -22.15 9.30 -2.12
C GLY A 42 -21.54 7.91 -2.04
N ILE A 43 -22.03 6.99 -2.89
CA ILE A 43 -21.47 5.63 -3.05
C ILE A 43 -21.44 4.87 -1.69
N GLY A 44 -22.43 5.13 -0.83
CA GLY A 44 -22.53 4.53 0.51
C GLY A 44 -21.54 5.09 1.55
N LEU A 45 -20.90 6.23 1.27
CA LEU A 45 -20.05 6.97 2.20
C LEU A 45 -20.68 8.29 2.62
N THR A 46 -20.53 8.61 3.90
CA THR A 46 -20.81 9.94 4.46
C THR A 46 -19.50 10.62 4.82
N VAL A 47 -19.26 11.81 4.29
CA VAL A 47 -18.05 12.59 4.57
C VAL A 47 -18.21 13.32 5.90
N VAL A 48 -17.47 12.89 6.92
CA VAL A 48 -17.52 13.42 8.28
C VAL A 48 -16.58 14.61 8.45
N SER A 49 -15.42 14.56 7.82
CA SER A 49 -14.48 15.69 7.78
C SER A 49 -14.07 15.94 6.33
N GLN A 50 -14.04 17.20 5.93
CA GLN A 50 -13.59 17.60 4.60
C GLN A 50 -12.06 17.52 4.48
N PRO A 51 -11.52 17.37 3.26
CA PRO A 51 -10.08 17.41 3.01
C PRO A 51 -9.37 18.57 3.70
N ALA A 52 -8.37 18.24 4.50
CA ALA A 52 -7.51 19.20 5.20
C ALA A 52 -6.04 18.78 5.11
N TRP A 53 -5.15 19.73 4.82
CA TRP A 53 -3.71 19.48 4.76
C TRP A 53 -3.19 18.93 6.10
N ALA A 54 -2.34 17.90 6.01
CA ALA A 54 -1.78 17.22 7.16
C ALA A 54 -0.60 18.00 7.75
N GLY A 55 -0.90 18.90 8.71
CA GLY A 55 0.10 19.78 9.31
C GLY A 55 0.69 20.74 8.27
N ASP A 56 2.02 20.92 8.28
CA ASP A 56 2.72 21.82 7.35
C ASP A 56 3.04 21.18 5.98
N LYS A 57 2.43 20.03 5.67
CA LYS A 57 2.69 19.30 4.41
C LYS A 57 1.85 19.87 3.28
N GLU A 58 2.50 20.23 2.17
CA GLU A 58 1.84 20.81 0.99
C GLU A 58 1.28 19.78 0.00
N ARG A 59 1.51 18.49 0.23
CA ARG A 59 1.08 17.40 -0.68
C ARG A 59 0.19 16.36 -0.03
N THR A 60 0.23 16.19 1.28
CA THR A 60 -0.63 15.22 1.97
C THR A 60 -1.78 15.90 2.69
N PHE A 61 -2.99 15.48 2.39
CA PHE A 61 -4.20 15.84 3.13
C PHE A 61 -4.91 14.60 3.66
N THR A 62 -5.79 14.78 4.63
CA THR A 62 -6.66 13.73 5.15
C THR A 62 -8.11 14.17 5.12
N PHE A 63 -9.00 13.19 5.09
CA PHE A 63 -10.43 13.37 5.29
C PHE A 63 -11.00 12.10 5.95
N THR A 64 -12.20 12.20 6.51
CA THR A 64 -12.81 11.11 7.28
C THR A 64 -14.18 10.80 6.72
N VAL A 65 -14.46 9.50 6.54
CA VAL A 65 -15.76 9.01 6.09
C VAL A 65 -16.38 8.03 7.08
N ARG A 66 -17.69 7.86 7.02
CA ARG A 66 -18.42 6.71 7.61
C ARG A 66 -18.93 5.83 6.48
N SER A 67 -18.98 4.52 6.72
CA SER A 67 -19.48 3.52 5.77
C SER A 67 -20.44 2.56 6.47
N ASP A 68 -21.50 2.17 5.77
CA ASP A 68 -22.41 1.10 6.21
C ASP A 68 -21.82 -0.31 6.07
N GLN A 69 -20.73 -0.45 5.30
CA GLN A 69 -19.98 -1.70 5.13
C GLN A 69 -19.05 -1.99 6.31
N VAL A 70 -18.58 -0.94 6.98
CA VAL A 70 -17.76 -1.00 8.19
C VAL A 70 -18.27 0.02 9.22
N PRO A 71 -19.48 -0.18 9.79
CA PRO A 71 -20.15 0.81 10.65
C PRO A 71 -19.46 1.01 12.01
N ALA A 72 -18.65 0.05 12.45
CA ALA A 72 -17.78 0.13 13.61
C ALA A 72 -16.47 -0.60 13.29
N HIS A 73 -15.42 -0.48 14.10
CA HIS A 73 -14.21 -1.30 13.98
C HIS A 73 -13.40 -1.27 15.28
N SER A 74 -12.50 -2.25 15.45
CA SER A 74 -11.50 -2.19 16.52
C SER A 74 -10.59 -0.97 16.30
N VAL A 75 -10.52 -0.08 17.29
CA VAL A 75 -9.78 1.17 17.20
C VAL A 75 -8.44 1.09 17.90
N LEU A 76 -7.41 1.65 17.25
CA LEU A 76 -6.14 2.01 17.86
C LEU A 76 -6.28 3.35 18.62
N PRO A 77 -5.29 3.75 19.44
CA PRO A 77 -5.31 5.06 20.07
C PRO A 77 -5.52 6.18 19.03
N ASN A 78 -6.36 7.16 19.38
CA ASN A 78 -6.72 8.32 18.54
C ASN A 78 -7.62 8.01 17.32
N GLN A 79 -8.14 6.79 17.18
CA GLN A 79 -9.18 6.48 16.20
C GLN A 79 -10.57 6.50 16.84
N VAL A 80 -11.58 6.83 16.02
CA VAL A 80 -13.00 6.82 16.41
C VAL A 80 -13.69 5.67 15.68
N SER A 81 -14.34 4.78 16.42
CA SER A 81 -14.97 3.60 15.81
C SER A 81 -16.09 4.03 14.87
N GLY A 82 -16.07 3.49 13.65
CA GLY A 82 -17.01 3.83 12.57
C GLY A 82 -16.55 5.01 11.70
N GLU A 83 -15.56 5.77 12.14
CA GLU A 83 -14.92 6.83 11.34
C GLU A 83 -13.63 6.32 10.69
N HIS A 84 -13.55 6.45 9.37
CA HIS A 84 -12.45 5.94 8.56
C HIS A 84 -11.68 7.09 7.97
N VAL A 85 -10.50 7.34 8.51
CA VAL A 85 -9.56 8.32 7.95
C VAL A 85 -9.01 7.79 6.63
N ILE A 86 -8.89 8.66 5.63
CA ILE A 86 -8.22 8.38 4.37
C ILE A 86 -7.14 9.45 4.20
N SER A 87 -5.90 9.02 3.96
CA SER A 87 -4.79 9.91 3.66
C SER A 87 -4.50 9.92 2.17
N VAL A 88 -4.35 11.11 1.59
CA VAL A 88 -4.07 11.29 0.17
C VAL A 88 -2.85 12.18 0.01
N THR A 89 -1.84 11.69 -0.72
CA THR A 89 -0.68 12.46 -1.14
C THR A 89 -0.78 12.76 -2.63
N VAL A 90 -0.83 14.04 -3.00
CA VAL A 90 -0.92 14.49 -4.40
C VAL A 90 0.46 14.91 -4.95
N PRO A 91 0.61 14.99 -6.28
CA PRO A 91 1.82 15.52 -6.90
C PRO A 91 2.08 16.98 -6.53
N THR A 92 3.34 17.41 -6.59
CA THR A 92 3.71 18.82 -6.47
C THR A 92 2.98 19.66 -7.53
N GLY A 93 2.34 20.75 -7.11
CA GLY A 93 1.59 21.63 -8.00
C GLY A 93 0.25 21.05 -8.48
N TYR A 94 -0.27 20.03 -7.80
CA TYR A 94 -1.61 19.49 -8.07
C TYR A 94 -2.67 20.61 -8.06
N ASP A 95 -3.46 20.65 -9.13
CA ASP A 95 -4.55 21.61 -9.31
C ASP A 95 -5.80 20.83 -9.70
N ASN A 96 -6.78 20.78 -8.78
CA ASN A 96 -8.02 20.05 -8.99
C ASN A 96 -8.97 20.71 -10.02
N THR A 97 -8.58 21.85 -10.58
CA THR A 97 -9.32 22.55 -11.64
C THR A 97 -8.65 22.40 -13.02
N ALA A 98 -7.41 21.90 -13.06
CA ALA A 98 -6.69 21.65 -14.29
C ALA A 98 -7.14 20.33 -14.96
N PRO A 99 -7.07 20.21 -16.30
CA PRO A 99 -7.51 19.00 -17.00
C PRO A 99 -6.53 17.81 -16.86
N THR A 100 -5.38 18.01 -16.22
CA THR A 100 -4.34 16.98 -16.06
C THR A 100 -4.83 15.87 -15.12
N ARG A 101 -4.82 14.62 -15.59
CA ARG A 101 -5.19 13.44 -14.82
C ARG A 101 -3.97 12.61 -14.42
N TYR A 102 -3.96 12.09 -13.21
CA TYR A 102 -2.82 11.37 -12.65
C TYR A 102 -3.16 9.89 -12.39
N PRO A 103 -2.19 8.98 -12.55
CA PRO A 103 -2.34 7.63 -12.02
C PRO A 103 -2.50 7.66 -10.49
N VAL A 104 -3.05 6.57 -9.95
CA VAL A 104 -3.30 6.38 -8.52
C VAL A 104 -2.60 5.13 -8.02
N LEU A 105 -1.82 5.27 -6.95
CA LEU A 105 -1.35 4.17 -6.12
C LEU A 105 -2.25 4.06 -4.88
N TYR A 106 -2.99 2.96 -4.76
CA TYR A 106 -3.66 2.59 -3.52
C TYR A 106 -2.66 1.89 -2.62
N SER A 107 -2.22 2.57 -1.55
CA SER A 107 -1.20 2.11 -0.61
C SER A 107 -1.87 1.59 0.67
N LEU A 108 -1.74 0.29 0.94
CA LEU A 108 -2.39 -0.38 2.06
C LEU A 108 -1.40 -0.52 3.23
N HIS A 109 -1.78 0.03 4.40
CA HIS A 109 -0.95 -0.02 5.60
C HIS A 109 -0.92 -1.41 6.26
N GLY A 110 -0.01 -1.60 7.21
CA GLY A 110 0.12 -2.85 7.97
C GLY A 110 -0.94 -2.99 9.07
N GLY A 111 -0.91 -4.12 9.77
CA GLY A 111 -1.69 -4.29 10.99
C GLY A 111 -1.14 -3.42 12.13
N ALA A 112 -1.98 -3.12 13.13
CA ALA A 112 -1.65 -2.22 14.24
C ALA A 112 -1.14 -0.83 13.78
N ASP A 113 -1.62 -0.36 12.62
CA ASP A 113 -1.26 0.90 11.99
C ASP A 113 -2.51 1.58 11.42
N TYR A 114 -2.34 2.81 10.93
CA TYR A 114 -3.42 3.63 10.37
C TYR A 114 -2.88 4.65 9.35
N PRO A 115 -3.75 5.19 8.46
CA PRO A 115 -3.31 5.96 7.29
C PRO A 115 -2.51 7.22 7.59
N ASP A 116 -2.95 7.99 8.58
CA ASP A 116 -2.43 9.30 8.93
C ASP A 116 -1.35 9.25 10.01
N SER A 117 -0.76 8.07 10.25
CA SER A 117 0.42 7.95 11.10
C SER A 117 1.59 8.76 10.53
N THR A 118 2.37 9.42 11.40
CA THR A 118 3.53 10.23 11.00
C THR A 118 4.48 9.43 10.11
N ARG A 119 4.63 8.13 10.40
CA ARG A 119 5.42 7.19 9.63
C ARG A 119 4.90 7.04 8.20
N ASN A 120 3.63 6.67 8.03
CA ASN A 120 3.06 6.39 6.71
C ASN A 120 3.04 7.63 5.81
N GLN A 121 2.68 8.78 6.38
CA GLN A 121 2.74 10.03 5.64
C GLN A 121 4.18 10.39 5.24
N ALA A 122 5.17 10.19 6.11
CA ALA A 122 6.57 10.49 5.78
C ALA A 122 7.16 9.55 4.72
N LEU A 123 6.84 8.25 4.78
CA LEU A 123 7.24 7.26 3.78
C LEU A 123 6.63 7.60 2.40
N THR A 124 5.34 7.93 2.38
CA THR A 124 4.60 8.26 1.16
C THR A 124 5.09 9.57 0.55
N GLU A 125 5.24 10.63 1.35
CA GLU A 125 5.79 11.92 0.91
C GLU A 125 7.16 11.71 0.24
N ARG A 126 8.12 11.08 0.92
CA ARG A 126 9.48 10.90 0.38
C ARG A 126 9.54 10.04 -0.87
N SER A 127 8.75 8.97 -0.94
CA SER A 127 8.79 8.04 -2.08
C SER A 127 8.09 8.58 -3.34
N THR A 128 7.24 9.61 -3.19
CA THR A 128 6.44 10.18 -4.29
C THR A 128 6.85 11.61 -4.66
N GLU A 129 7.88 12.15 -4.02
CA GLU A 129 8.37 13.49 -4.30
C GLU A 129 8.80 13.64 -5.77
N GLY A 130 8.27 14.66 -6.44
CA GLY A 130 8.54 14.90 -7.86
C GLY A 130 7.90 13.90 -8.84
N VAL A 131 7.07 12.96 -8.34
CA VAL A 131 6.39 11.96 -9.17
C VAL A 131 4.95 12.42 -9.47
N PRO A 132 4.49 12.40 -10.74
CA PRO A 132 3.11 12.73 -11.09
C PRO A 132 2.16 11.57 -10.76
N LEU A 133 2.03 11.25 -9.48
CA LEU A 133 1.24 10.15 -8.92
C LEU A 133 0.39 10.64 -7.74
N ILE A 134 -0.90 10.29 -7.73
CA ILE A 134 -1.73 10.40 -6.53
C ILE A 134 -1.54 9.12 -5.72
N THR A 135 -1.27 9.22 -4.42
CA THR A 135 -1.26 8.06 -3.52
C THR A 135 -2.42 8.16 -2.54
N VAL A 136 -3.22 7.10 -2.45
CA VAL A 136 -4.37 7.01 -1.53
C VAL A 136 -4.11 5.88 -0.55
N MET A 137 -4.15 6.19 0.74
CA MET A 137 -4.07 5.22 1.82
C MET A 137 -5.39 5.22 2.59
N PRO A 138 -6.27 4.23 2.36
CA PRO A 138 -7.50 4.11 3.13
C PRO A 138 -7.27 3.41 4.47
N ASN A 139 -8.14 3.67 5.45
CA ASN A 139 -8.14 2.95 6.72
C ASN A 139 -8.50 1.48 6.48
N GLY A 140 -7.55 0.58 6.73
CA GLY A 140 -7.76 -0.87 6.79
C GLY A 140 -8.08 -1.37 8.20
N GLY A 141 -8.20 -0.47 9.17
CA GLY A 141 -8.29 -0.79 10.59
C GLY A 141 -7.01 -1.44 11.13
N GLY A 142 -6.90 -1.57 12.45
CA GLY A 142 -5.75 -2.26 13.04
C GLY A 142 -5.66 -3.73 12.62
N ARG A 143 -6.77 -4.34 12.17
CA ARG A 143 -6.90 -5.78 11.89
C ARG A 143 -7.89 -6.13 10.79
N GLY A 144 -8.21 -5.20 9.88
CA GLY A 144 -9.22 -5.48 8.86
C GLY A 144 -8.82 -6.60 7.91
N TRP A 145 -7.51 -6.85 7.74
CA TRP A 145 -6.95 -7.84 6.81
C TRP A 145 -7.51 -7.72 5.40
N TYR A 146 -8.01 -6.53 5.03
CA TYR A 146 -8.50 -6.20 3.70
C TYR A 146 -9.42 -7.30 3.15
N SER A 147 -10.38 -7.73 3.96
CA SER A 147 -11.28 -8.84 3.64
C SER A 147 -12.70 -8.54 4.14
N ASN A 148 -13.68 -9.22 3.57
CA ASN A 148 -15.03 -9.24 4.11
C ASN A 148 -15.11 -10.34 5.18
N TRP A 149 -15.26 -9.94 6.44
CA TRP A 149 -15.16 -10.88 7.57
C TRP A 149 -16.31 -11.87 7.63
N VAL A 150 -16.01 -13.10 8.07
CA VAL A 150 -16.98 -14.19 8.23
C VAL A 150 -17.85 -14.01 9.48
N ASN A 151 -17.21 -13.80 10.65
CA ASN A 151 -17.87 -13.79 11.96
C ASN A 151 -17.55 -12.50 12.74
N PRO A 152 -17.97 -11.31 12.27
CA PRO A 152 -17.54 -10.05 12.87
C PRO A 152 -18.14 -9.75 14.26
N GLY A 153 -19.10 -10.57 14.70
CA GLY A 153 -19.68 -10.49 16.04
C GLY A 153 -20.30 -9.11 16.32
N PRO A 154 -20.01 -8.50 17.49
CA PRO A 154 -20.67 -7.27 17.92
C PRO A 154 -20.24 -6.02 17.13
N LEU A 155 -19.19 -6.09 16.31
CA LEU A 155 -18.73 -4.97 15.49
C LEU A 155 -19.64 -4.69 14.27
N GLY A 156 -20.63 -5.54 14.01
CA GLY A 156 -21.49 -5.44 12.82
C GLY A 156 -20.72 -5.82 11.55
N LYS A 157 -21.15 -5.34 10.38
CA LYS A 157 -20.46 -5.65 9.12
C LYS A 157 -18.98 -5.23 9.18
N GLN A 158 -18.10 -6.03 8.62
CA GLN A 158 -16.68 -5.72 8.47
C GLN A 158 -16.28 -6.06 7.04
N ASN A 159 -16.98 -5.42 6.10
CA ASN A 159 -16.81 -5.66 4.68
C ASN A 159 -15.71 -4.73 4.13
N TRP A 160 -14.47 -4.94 4.58
CA TRP A 160 -13.36 -4.06 4.21
C TRP A 160 -13.08 -4.09 2.72
N GLU A 161 -13.19 -5.25 2.06
CA GLU A 161 -12.99 -5.33 0.60
C GLU A 161 -14.00 -4.47 -0.15
N THR A 162 -15.29 -4.59 0.19
CA THR A 162 -16.35 -3.78 -0.41
C THR A 162 -16.17 -2.29 -0.10
N PHE A 163 -15.82 -1.94 1.15
CA PHE A 163 -15.54 -0.55 1.52
C PHE A 163 -14.43 0.05 0.65
N HIS A 164 -13.31 -0.66 0.47
CA HIS A 164 -12.20 -0.14 -0.31
C HIS A 164 -12.49 -0.09 -1.81
N LEU A 165 -12.93 -1.21 -2.39
CA LEU A 165 -13.01 -1.37 -3.84
C LEU A 165 -14.26 -0.75 -4.44
N ASP A 166 -15.39 -0.82 -3.74
CA ASP A 166 -16.68 -0.38 -4.28
C ASP A 166 -17.11 0.99 -3.74
N GLN A 167 -16.49 1.50 -2.67
CA GLN A 167 -16.81 2.82 -2.11
C GLN A 167 -15.65 3.81 -2.16
N VAL A 168 -14.48 3.46 -1.64
CA VAL A 168 -13.34 4.40 -1.62
C VAL A 168 -12.81 4.69 -3.02
N ILE A 169 -12.55 3.68 -3.86
CA ILE A 169 -12.04 3.91 -5.22
C ILE A 169 -12.96 4.85 -6.01
N PRO A 170 -14.28 4.62 -6.11
CA PRO A 170 -15.15 5.52 -6.84
C PRO A 170 -15.27 6.92 -6.21
N LEU A 171 -15.18 7.04 -4.88
CA LEU A 171 -15.16 8.36 -4.21
C LEU A 171 -13.92 9.15 -4.65
N ILE A 172 -12.75 8.52 -4.67
CA ILE A 172 -11.51 9.15 -5.10
C ILE A 172 -11.60 9.59 -6.57
N ASP A 173 -12.07 8.71 -7.46
CA ASP A 173 -12.18 9.02 -8.88
C ASP A 173 -13.21 10.14 -9.17
N ALA A 174 -14.25 10.25 -8.35
CA ALA A 174 -15.27 11.30 -8.49
C ALA A 174 -14.79 12.69 -8.02
N ASN A 175 -13.82 12.76 -7.11
CA ASN A 175 -13.44 14.01 -6.44
C ASN A 175 -12.03 14.49 -6.80
N LEU A 176 -11.17 13.62 -7.32
CA LEU A 176 -9.79 13.94 -7.72
C LEU A 176 -9.58 13.74 -9.22
N MET A 177 -8.54 14.38 -9.75
CA MET A 177 -8.14 14.29 -11.15
C MET A 177 -7.37 12.98 -11.41
N THR A 178 -8.06 11.85 -11.29
CA THR A 178 -7.48 10.53 -11.53
C THR A 178 -7.61 10.10 -13.00
N ILE A 179 -6.72 9.21 -13.42
CA ILE A 179 -6.93 8.34 -14.57
C ILE A 179 -7.75 7.15 -14.06
N ALA A 180 -9.08 7.29 -14.11
CA ALA A 180 -10.05 6.34 -13.56
C ALA A 180 -10.20 5.06 -14.42
N ALA A 181 -9.09 4.47 -14.84
CA ALA A 181 -9.02 3.24 -15.64
C ALA A 181 -7.97 2.28 -15.05
N ARG A 182 -8.04 1.01 -15.43
CA ARG A 182 -7.10 -0.03 -14.97
C ARG A 182 -5.64 0.38 -15.17
N GLU A 183 -5.36 0.95 -16.34
CA GLU A 183 -4.04 1.42 -16.78
C GLU A 183 -3.52 2.58 -15.93
N GLY A 184 -4.40 3.29 -15.22
CA GLY A 184 -4.06 4.37 -14.31
C GLY A 184 -3.95 3.95 -12.84
N ARG A 185 -4.21 2.68 -12.48
CA ARG A 185 -4.25 2.24 -11.07
C ARG A 185 -3.22 1.16 -10.76
N ALA A 186 -2.49 1.38 -9.68
CA ALA A 186 -1.70 0.38 -8.98
C ALA A 186 -2.20 0.20 -7.55
N ILE A 187 -1.93 -0.97 -6.98
CA ILE A 187 -2.17 -1.25 -5.57
C ILE A 187 -0.92 -1.87 -4.95
N ALA A 188 -0.56 -1.45 -3.75
CA ALA A 188 0.51 -2.08 -2.99
C ALA A 188 0.28 -1.97 -1.50
N GLY A 189 0.98 -2.77 -0.71
CA GLY A 189 0.92 -2.61 0.73
C GLY A 189 1.97 -3.38 1.50
N HIS A 190 2.05 -3.07 2.80
CA HIS A 190 3.02 -3.67 3.71
C HIS A 190 2.35 -4.66 4.68
N SER A 191 2.94 -5.84 4.88
CA SER A 191 2.47 -6.85 5.85
C SER A 191 1.01 -7.25 5.59
N MET A 192 0.08 -6.94 6.50
CA MET A 192 -1.37 -7.04 6.28
C MET A 192 -1.81 -6.40 4.97
N GLY A 193 -1.26 -5.22 4.63
CA GLY A 193 -1.53 -4.53 3.37
C GLY A 193 -0.91 -5.21 2.15
N GLY A 194 0.20 -5.94 2.32
CA GLY A 194 0.81 -6.72 1.23
C GLY A 194 -0.06 -7.91 0.85
N PHE A 195 -0.66 -8.58 1.85
CA PHE A 195 -1.76 -9.53 1.64
C PHE A 195 -2.93 -8.85 0.92
N GLY A 196 -3.43 -7.73 1.46
CA GLY A 196 -4.58 -7.02 0.91
C GLY A 196 -4.39 -6.58 -0.55
N ALA A 197 -3.18 -6.16 -0.92
CA ALA A 197 -2.90 -5.69 -2.27
C ALA A 197 -3.01 -6.82 -3.30
N PHE A 198 -2.47 -8.00 -3.00
CA PHE A 198 -2.59 -9.17 -3.86
C PHE A 198 -4.01 -9.73 -3.84
N HIS A 199 -4.61 -9.85 -2.65
CA HIS A 199 -5.98 -10.29 -2.47
C HIS A 199 -6.97 -9.47 -3.31
N TYR A 200 -6.92 -8.13 -3.23
CA TYR A 200 -7.76 -7.26 -4.05
C TYR A 200 -7.45 -7.34 -5.55
N ALA A 201 -6.17 -7.42 -5.92
CA ALA A 201 -5.77 -7.53 -7.32
C ALA A 201 -6.26 -8.83 -7.98
N GLU A 202 -6.36 -9.92 -7.22
CA GLU A 202 -6.85 -11.21 -7.71
C GLU A 202 -8.37 -11.29 -7.79
N HIS A 203 -9.08 -10.67 -6.84
CA HIS A 203 -10.55 -10.59 -6.84
C HIS A 203 -11.08 -9.60 -7.88
N ARG A 204 -10.34 -8.51 -8.12
CA ARG A 204 -10.73 -7.41 -9.02
C ARG A 204 -9.61 -7.04 -10.01
N PRO A 205 -9.15 -7.98 -10.86
CA PRO A 205 -8.04 -7.76 -11.78
C PRO A 205 -8.32 -6.69 -12.85
N GLU A 206 -9.59 -6.33 -13.05
CA GLU A 206 -10.02 -5.24 -13.93
C GLU A 206 -9.77 -3.85 -13.33
N LEU A 207 -9.54 -3.73 -12.02
CA LEU A 207 -9.31 -2.44 -11.38
C LEU A 207 -7.84 -2.00 -11.43
N PHE A 208 -6.88 -2.93 -11.44
CA PHE A 208 -5.46 -2.63 -11.26
C PHE A 208 -4.60 -3.15 -12.41
N SER A 209 -3.62 -2.36 -12.81
CA SER A 209 -2.59 -2.76 -13.79
C SER A 209 -1.26 -3.13 -13.15
N TYR A 210 -1.07 -2.85 -11.86
CA TYR A 210 0.11 -3.25 -11.07
C TYR A 210 -0.26 -3.59 -9.62
N ALA A 211 0.26 -4.70 -9.08
CA ALA A 211 0.18 -5.09 -7.68
C ALA A 211 1.56 -5.22 -7.03
N GLY A 212 1.71 -4.74 -5.79
CA GLY A 212 2.93 -4.79 -5.00
C GLY A 212 2.72 -5.35 -3.59
N SER A 213 3.59 -6.25 -3.13
CA SER A 213 3.58 -6.75 -1.75
C SER A 213 4.92 -6.52 -1.08
N PHE A 214 4.92 -5.76 0.02
CA PHE A 214 6.08 -5.53 0.89
C PHE A 214 5.93 -6.39 2.14
N SER A 215 6.68 -7.49 2.23
CA SER A 215 6.65 -8.43 3.35
C SER A 215 5.24 -8.94 3.69
N GLY A 216 4.38 -9.17 2.69
CA GLY A 216 3.03 -9.69 2.90
C GLY A 216 2.99 -11.18 3.24
N GLY A 217 2.01 -11.60 4.04
CA GLY A 217 1.69 -13.02 4.23
C GLY A 217 0.82 -13.52 3.08
N LEU A 218 1.46 -14.01 2.02
CA LEU A 218 0.78 -14.29 0.73
C LEU A 218 0.22 -15.72 0.61
N ASP A 219 0.47 -16.59 1.58
CA ASP A 219 -0.05 -17.96 1.58
C ASP A 219 -0.70 -18.30 2.92
N LEU A 220 -2.04 -18.28 2.95
CA LEU A 220 -2.84 -18.63 4.11
C LEU A 220 -2.92 -20.15 4.35
N LEU A 221 -2.26 -21.00 3.54
CA LEU A 221 -2.12 -22.42 3.87
C LEU A 221 -1.01 -22.65 4.93
N SER A 222 -0.09 -21.71 5.11
CA SER A 222 0.90 -21.74 6.20
C SER A 222 0.23 -21.60 7.56
N GLN A 223 0.44 -22.58 8.44
CA GLN A 223 -0.09 -22.55 9.81
C GLN A 223 0.53 -21.42 10.64
N GLU A 224 1.76 -21.04 10.34
CA GLU A 224 2.45 -19.92 10.95
C GLU A 224 1.78 -18.59 10.59
N VAL A 225 1.45 -18.39 9.31
CA VAL A 225 0.72 -17.19 8.86
C VAL A 225 -0.70 -17.17 9.43
N ARG A 226 -1.40 -18.32 9.47
CA ARG A 226 -2.69 -18.43 10.17
C ARG A 226 -2.56 -18.05 11.64
N GLY A 227 -1.51 -18.51 12.31
CA GLY A 227 -1.18 -18.14 13.69
C GLY A 227 -0.97 -16.64 13.87
N VAL A 228 -0.30 -15.96 12.92
CA VAL A 228 -0.13 -14.51 12.92
C VAL A 228 -1.48 -13.79 12.78
N VAL A 229 -2.29 -14.16 11.80
CA VAL A 229 -3.62 -13.56 11.56
C VAL A 229 -4.54 -13.79 12.77
N ALA A 230 -4.63 -15.02 13.28
CA ALA A 230 -5.39 -15.38 14.48
C ALA A 230 -4.88 -14.61 15.71
N GLY A 231 -3.56 -14.51 15.87
CA GLY A 231 -2.91 -13.75 16.91
C GLY A 231 -3.30 -12.27 16.88
N THR A 232 -3.42 -11.67 15.69
CA THR A 232 -3.90 -10.28 15.61
C THR A 232 -5.21 -10.16 16.36
N GLN A 233 -6.22 -10.99 16.05
CA GLN A 233 -7.61 -10.90 16.54
C GLN A 233 -7.72 -10.85 18.08
N SER A 234 -6.78 -11.49 18.79
CA SER A 234 -6.74 -11.54 20.26
C SER A 234 -5.83 -10.49 20.92
N LEU A 235 -4.98 -9.79 20.16
CA LEU A 235 -4.04 -8.81 20.70
C LEU A 235 -4.60 -7.38 20.63
N GLU A 236 -4.69 -6.71 21.78
CA GLU A 236 -5.18 -5.33 21.88
C GLU A 236 -4.32 -4.30 21.14
N SER A 237 -3.04 -4.62 20.85
CA SER A 237 -2.16 -3.78 20.05
C SER A 237 -2.66 -3.56 18.63
N TYR A 238 -3.57 -4.40 18.15
CA TYR A 238 -4.23 -4.28 16.84
C TYR A 238 -5.64 -3.65 16.96
N GLY A 239 -5.96 -3.08 18.12
CA GLY A 239 -7.17 -2.32 18.38
C GLY A 239 -8.14 -3.00 19.34
N LYS A 240 -8.98 -2.17 19.98
CA LYS A 240 -10.03 -2.57 20.93
C LYS A 240 -11.44 -2.26 20.38
N PRO A 241 -12.45 -3.11 20.65
CA PRO A 241 -12.34 -4.39 21.33
C PRO A 241 -11.58 -5.42 20.48
N THR A 242 -11.04 -6.46 21.13
CA THR A 242 -10.58 -7.67 20.42
C THR A 242 -11.77 -8.44 19.86
N VAL A 243 -11.49 -9.40 18.99
CA VAL A 243 -12.52 -10.22 18.33
C VAL A 243 -12.17 -11.70 18.44
N ALA A 244 -13.15 -12.57 18.21
CA ALA A 244 -12.92 -14.00 18.18
C ALA A 244 -11.92 -14.37 17.06
N ILE A 245 -11.14 -15.43 17.25
CA ILE A 245 -10.07 -15.84 16.32
C ILE A 245 -10.58 -16.32 14.94
N ASP A 246 -11.88 -16.55 14.83
CA ASP A 246 -12.58 -16.95 13.62
C ASP A 246 -13.32 -15.76 12.96
N ALA A 247 -13.14 -14.53 13.47
CA ALA A 247 -13.88 -13.38 12.98
C ALA A 247 -13.59 -13.08 11.52
N ILE A 248 -12.31 -13.09 11.12
CA ILE A 248 -11.89 -12.65 9.80
C ILE A 248 -12.19 -13.70 8.73
N PHE A 249 -11.55 -14.86 8.81
CA PHE A 249 -11.63 -15.91 7.78
C PHE A 249 -12.34 -17.19 8.28
N GLY A 250 -13.12 -17.12 9.36
CA GLY A 250 -13.71 -18.31 9.99
C GLY A 250 -12.66 -19.17 10.73
N PRO A 251 -13.03 -20.38 11.18
CA PRO A 251 -12.14 -21.22 11.97
C PRO A 251 -10.86 -21.61 11.20
N PRO A 252 -9.64 -21.41 11.77
CA PRO A 252 -8.37 -21.64 11.05
C PRO A 252 -7.92 -23.10 10.98
N VAL A 253 -8.81 -24.05 11.27
CA VAL A 253 -8.47 -25.47 11.47
C VAL A 253 -9.24 -26.35 10.51
N TRP A 254 -8.57 -27.38 9.96
CA TRP A 254 -9.20 -28.37 9.11
C TRP A 254 -10.28 -29.16 9.88
N PRO A 255 -11.45 -29.46 9.28
CA PRO A 255 -11.86 -29.20 7.90
C PRO A 255 -12.64 -27.87 7.70
N LEU A 256 -12.59 -26.94 8.66
CA LEU A 256 -13.39 -25.71 8.67
C LEU A 256 -12.68 -24.51 8.01
N ASP A 257 -11.45 -24.69 7.55
CA ASP A 257 -10.54 -23.66 7.03
C ASP A 257 -10.74 -23.32 5.55
N GLY A 258 -11.90 -23.66 4.98
CA GLY A 258 -12.18 -23.44 3.56
C GLY A 258 -12.05 -21.99 3.10
N VAL A 259 -12.48 -21.03 3.94
CA VAL A 259 -12.35 -19.60 3.64
C VAL A 259 -10.88 -19.17 3.65
N TRP A 260 -10.07 -19.62 4.62
CA TRP A 260 -8.63 -19.35 4.63
C TRP A 260 -7.96 -19.78 3.32
N ASN A 261 -8.28 -20.98 2.84
CA ASN A 261 -7.72 -21.50 1.58
C ASN A 261 -8.19 -20.69 0.37
N ALA A 262 -9.48 -20.31 0.32
CA ALA A 262 -10.06 -19.54 -0.77
C ALA A 262 -9.64 -18.05 -0.79
N GLN A 263 -9.05 -17.56 0.29
CA GLN A 263 -8.56 -16.18 0.42
C GLN A 263 -7.03 -16.13 0.36
N SER A 264 -6.35 -17.22 -0.02
CA SER A 264 -4.89 -17.32 -0.05
C SER A 264 -4.32 -16.84 -1.38
N PRO A 265 -3.60 -15.71 -1.46
CA PRO A 265 -3.17 -15.17 -2.75
C PRO A 265 -2.26 -16.10 -3.57
N ALA A 266 -1.37 -16.82 -2.89
CA ALA A 266 -0.50 -17.81 -3.53
C ALA A 266 -1.28 -18.82 -4.38
N GLN A 267 -2.52 -19.15 -4.02
CA GLN A 267 -3.35 -20.12 -4.72
C GLN A 267 -4.10 -19.54 -5.93
N HIS A 268 -4.11 -18.21 -6.10
CA HIS A 268 -4.95 -17.51 -7.07
C HIS A 268 -4.18 -16.59 -8.03
N VAL A 269 -2.85 -16.75 -8.10
CA VAL A 269 -1.95 -15.96 -8.97
C VAL A 269 -2.37 -15.89 -10.44
N GLY A 270 -3.15 -16.87 -10.92
CA GLY A 270 -3.68 -16.89 -12.28
C GLY A 270 -4.45 -15.63 -12.68
N SER A 271 -5.14 -14.99 -11.73
CA SER A 271 -5.87 -13.74 -11.93
C SER A 271 -4.95 -12.53 -12.21
N LEU A 272 -3.67 -12.60 -11.84
CA LEU A 272 -2.69 -11.53 -12.04
C LEU A 272 -2.12 -11.46 -13.46
N ARG A 273 -2.57 -12.32 -14.38
CA ARG A 273 -2.07 -12.33 -15.76
C ARG A 273 -2.35 -11.01 -16.47
N GLY A 274 -1.31 -10.44 -17.09
CA GLY A 274 -1.40 -9.12 -17.72
C GLY A 274 -1.33 -7.94 -16.73
N MET A 275 -1.13 -8.21 -15.44
CA MET A 275 -0.78 -7.22 -14.42
C MET A 275 0.74 -7.13 -14.26
N GLY A 276 1.26 -6.00 -13.79
CA GLY A 276 2.59 -5.92 -13.21
C GLY A 276 2.54 -6.48 -11.79
N VAL A 277 3.53 -7.25 -11.39
CA VAL A 277 3.58 -7.88 -10.06
C VAL A 277 4.95 -7.63 -9.48
N ALA A 278 5.03 -7.14 -8.25
CA ALA A 278 6.27 -7.00 -7.51
C ALA A 278 6.14 -7.48 -6.07
N MET A 279 7.16 -8.19 -5.58
CA MET A 279 7.21 -8.71 -4.22
C MET A 279 8.57 -8.38 -3.60
N TYR A 280 8.58 -7.89 -2.36
CA TYR A 280 9.75 -7.44 -1.63
C TYR A 280 9.79 -8.13 -0.27
N VAL A 281 10.92 -8.73 0.09
CA VAL A 281 11.10 -9.46 1.35
C VAL A 281 12.55 -9.39 1.83
N GLY A 282 12.73 -9.41 3.15
CA GLY A 282 14.01 -9.66 3.81
C GLY A 282 14.09 -11.08 4.39
N ASN A 283 15.22 -11.43 5.02
CA ASN A 283 15.44 -12.73 5.65
C ASN A 283 15.42 -12.69 7.19
N GLY A 284 15.03 -11.56 7.78
CA GLY A 284 15.00 -11.34 9.22
C GLY A 284 16.34 -10.97 9.87
N GLY A 285 17.46 -10.96 9.13
CA GLY A 285 18.77 -10.51 9.62
C GLY A 285 19.26 -11.23 10.89
N ASP A 286 19.93 -10.49 11.78
CA ASP A 286 20.45 -11.02 13.04
C ASP A 286 19.32 -11.45 14.00
N LEU A 287 19.12 -12.76 14.16
CA LEU A 287 18.04 -13.33 14.98
C LEU A 287 18.15 -13.00 16.48
N THR A 288 19.30 -12.53 16.95
CA THR A 288 19.50 -12.14 18.36
C THR A 288 18.91 -10.76 18.69
N VAL A 289 18.65 -9.94 17.67
CA VAL A 289 18.07 -8.59 17.80
C VAL A 289 16.65 -8.58 17.24
N ASN A 290 15.67 -8.19 18.06
CA ASN A 290 14.24 -8.16 17.70
C ASN A 290 13.75 -9.48 17.05
N PRO A 291 13.87 -10.64 17.74
CA PRO A 291 13.61 -11.96 17.17
C PRO A 291 12.19 -12.13 16.62
N ILE A 292 11.20 -11.43 17.18
CA ILE A 292 9.81 -11.48 16.70
C ILE A 292 9.71 -10.88 15.29
N GLN A 293 10.32 -9.72 15.03
CA GLN A 293 10.31 -9.11 13.69
C GLN A 293 11.06 -9.99 12.69
N ALA A 294 12.17 -10.60 13.11
CA ALA A 294 12.91 -11.53 12.27
C ALA A 294 12.09 -12.77 11.91
N ALA A 295 11.36 -13.33 12.88
CA ALA A 295 10.49 -14.48 12.67
C ALA A 295 9.33 -14.15 11.72
N VAL A 296 8.65 -13.01 11.92
CA VAL A 296 7.55 -12.57 11.04
C VAL A 296 8.06 -12.36 9.61
N GLU A 297 9.22 -11.73 9.43
CA GLU A 297 9.78 -11.53 8.10
C GLU A 297 10.09 -12.84 7.39
N ASN A 298 10.68 -13.81 8.11
CA ASN A 298 10.97 -15.12 7.54
C ASN A 298 9.69 -15.82 7.07
N ARG A 299 8.56 -15.67 7.77
CA ARG A 299 7.29 -16.27 7.32
C ARG A 299 6.71 -15.54 6.12
N ALA A 300 6.78 -14.20 6.09
CA ALA A 300 6.43 -13.44 4.90
C ALA A 300 7.27 -13.89 3.68
N ARG A 301 8.58 -14.00 3.84
CA ARG A 301 9.52 -14.50 2.82
C ARG A 301 9.17 -15.90 2.33
N GLU A 302 8.91 -16.84 3.23
CA GLU A 302 8.49 -18.20 2.87
C GLU A 302 7.24 -18.19 1.98
N THR A 303 6.21 -17.42 2.37
CA THR A 303 5.00 -17.32 1.54
C THR A 303 5.24 -16.62 0.21
N ALA A 304 6.09 -15.59 0.16
CA ALA A 304 6.43 -14.92 -1.09
C ALA A 304 7.21 -15.84 -2.05
N LEU A 305 8.06 -16.74 -1.54
CA LEU A 305 8.73 -17.77 -2.34
C LEU A 305 7.74 -18.79 -2.92
N VAL A 306 6.72 -19.18 -2.15
CA VAL A 306 5.62 -20.02 -2.64
C VAL A 306 4.87 -19.31 -3.78
N THR A 307 4.47 -18.05 -3.57
CA THR A 307 3.82 -17.23 -4.59
C THR A 307 4.68 -17.07 -5.85
N ALA A 308 5.98 -16.81 -5.69
CA ALA A 308 6.93 -16.72 -6.81
C ALA A 308 7.01 -18.03 -7.62
N THR A 309 6.94 -19.18 -6.94
CA THR A 309 6.92 -20.50 -7.58
C THR A 309 5.65 -20.69 -8.41
N PHE A 310 4.49 -20.29 -7.88
CA PHE A 310 3.22 -20.36 -8.63
C PHE A 310 3.15 -19.36 -9.79
N LEU A 311 3.62 -18.12 -9.61
CA LEU A 311 3.73 -17.14 -10.70
C LEU A 311 4.62 -17.65 -11.84
N THR A 312 5.77 -18.24 -11.49
CA THR A 312 6.70 -18.86 -12.44
C THR A 312 6.01 -20.01 -13.20
N SER A 313 5.33 -20.90 -12.47
CA SER A 313 4.62 -22.04 -13.04
C SER A 313 3.46 -21.61 -13.96
N ALA A 314 2.80 -20.49 -13.65
CA ALA A 314 1.73 -19.91 -14.45
C ALA A 314 2.21 -19.07 -15.64
N GLY A 315 3.52 -18.88 -15.79
CA GLY A 315 4.13 -18.05 -16.84
C GLY A 315 3.86 -16.56 -16.68
N ILE A 316 3.60 -16.08 -15.47
CA ILE A 316 3.29 -14.68 -15.18
C ILE A 316 4.59 -13.96 -14.81
N PRO A 317 5.00 -12.90 -15.53
CA PRO A 317 6.19 -12.12 -15.17
C PRO A 317 5.98 -11.34 -13.87
N PHE A 318 7.02 -11.30 -13.04
CA PHE A 318 7.03 -10.55 -11.78
C PHE A 318 8.45 -10.06 -11.44
N ASP A 319 8.51 -8.99 -10.65
CA ASP A 319 9.73 -8.53 -9.98
C ASP A 319 9.77 -9.12 -8.56
N PHE A 320 10.88 -9.74 -8.20
CA PHE A 320 11.07 -10.30 -6.86
C PHE A 320 12.38 -9.80 -6.27
N LEU A 321 12.27 -9.03 -5.19
CA LEU A 321 13.39 -8.44 -4.48
C LEU A 321 13.47 -9.10 -3.10
N ASP A 322 14.29 -10.14 -3.01
CA ASP A 322 14.74 -10.69 -1.74
C ASP A 322 16.04 -9.98 -1.34
N TYR A 323 15.93 -8.99 -0.45
CA TYR A 323 17.06 -8.17 -0.02
C TYR A 323 17.87 -8.78 1.13
N GLY A 324 17.59 -10.03 1.52
CA GLY A 324 18.34 -10.73 2.56
C GLY A 324 18.34 -9.97 3.88
N ASP A 325 19.53 -9.75 4.46
CA ASP A 325 19.69 -9.03 5.73
C ASP A 325 19.58 -7.50 5.58
N GLY A 326 19.19 -7.01 4.41
CA GLY A 326 18.96 -5.60 4.13
C GLY A 326 20.23 -4.75 3.99
N SER A 327 21.42 -5.29 4.30
CA SER A 327 22.67 -4.52 4.34
C SER A 327 23.05 -3.94 2.98
N ALA A 328 22.74 -4.66 1.90
CA ALA A 328 22.95 -4.22 0.52
C ALA A 328 21.79 -3.38 -0.03
N TRP A 329 20.66 -3.31 0.68
CA TRP A 329 19.44 -2.67 0.20
C TRP A 329 19.35 -1.20 0.58
N ALA A 330 19.52 -0.91 1.86
CA ALA A 330 19.57 0.47 2.33
C ALA A 330 20.28 0.61 3.69
N PRO A 331 20.94 1.75 3.94
CA PRO A 331 21.46 2.07 5.26
C PRO A 331 20.36 1.98 6.32
N GLY A 332 20.61 1.19 7.37
CA GLY A 332 19.66 0.98 8.47
C GLY A 332 18.55 -0.04 8.19
N CYS A 333 18.52 -0.66 7.01
CA CYS A 333 17.68 -1.84 6.78
C CYS A 333 18.42 -3.08 7.29
N THR A 334 17.79 -3.85 8.18
CA THR A 334 18.36 -5.06 8.78
C THR A 334 17.69 -6.33 8.28
N GLY A 335 16.87 -6.21 7.23
CA GLY A 335 16.14 -7.35 6.67
C GLY A 335 14.98 -7.78 7.55
N LYS A 336 14.57 -6.99 8.55
CA LYS A 336 13.50 -7.34 9.49
C LYS A 336 12.15 -6.75 9.11
N HIS A 337 11.12 -7.38 9.63
CA HIS A 337 9.75 -6.97 9.40
C HIS A 337 9.46 -5.59 9.98
N ASN A 338 8.70 -4.78 9.23
CA ASN A 338 8.21 -3.49 9.68
C ASN A 338 9.29 -2.42 9.95
N GLU A 339 10.47 -2.54 9.34
CA GLU A 339 11.53 -1.52 9.46
C GLU A 339 11.38 -0.39 8.45
N ASN A 340 11.50 0.85 8.94
CA ASN A 340 11.33 2.06 8.11
C ASN A 340 12.33 2.17 6.97
N ALA A 341 13.59 1.78 7.21
CA ALA A 341 14.63 1.88 6.20
C ALA A 341 14.38 0.90 5.04
N CYS A 342 13.98 -0.34 5.35
CA CYS A 342 13.61 -1.34 4.34
C CYS A 342 12.39 -0.88 3.55
N LEU A 343 11.30 -0.52 4.24
CA LEU A 343 10.06 -0.10 3.58
C LEU A 343 10.23 1.19 2.75
N GLN A 344 11.05 2.13 3.19
CA GLN A 344 11.38 3.32 2.39
C GLN A 344 12.12 2.93 1.10
N ALA A 345 13.07 2.00 1.19
CA ALA A 345 13.82 1.53 0.02
C ALA A 345 12.93 0.75 -0.96
N ASP A 346 12.02 -0.07 -0.44
CA ASP A 346 11.00 -0.77 -1.23
C ASP A 346 10.13 0.21 -2.01
N LEU A 347 9.59 1.24 -1.33
CA LEU A 347 8.77 2.28 -1.97
C LEU A 347 9.58 3.09 -2.99
N ASN A 348 10.84 3.45 -2.68
CA ASN A 348 11.72 4.17 -3.59
C ASN A 348 12.04 3.38 -4.87
N HIS A 349 12.04 2.05 -4.80
CA HIS A 349 12.18 1.18 -5.96
C HIS A 349 10.85 0.97 -6.69
N PHE A 350 9.77 0.76 -5.94
CA PHE A 350 8.46 0.41 -6.47
C PHE A 350 7.78 1.58 -7.21
N VAL A 351 7.89 2.82 -6.72
CA VAL A 351 7.23 3.98 -7.36
C VAL A 351 7.75 4.21 -8.80
N PRO A 352 9.08 4.27 -9.07
CA PRO A 352 9.57 4.33 -10.44
C PRO A 352 9.20 3.10 -11.29
N LEU A 353 9.06 1.92 -10.67
CA LEU A 353 8.70 0.68 -11.36
C LEU A 353 7.27 0.73 -11.90
N ILE A 354 6.29 1.16 -11.09
CA ILE A 354 4.90 1.29 -11.54
C ILE A 354 4.74 2.40 -12.58
N MET A 355 5.48 3.50 -12.46
CA MET A 355 5.39 4.63 -13.40
C MET A 355 5.89 4.27 -14.80
N LYS A 356 6.69 3.21 -14.97
CA LYS A 356 7.04 2.68 -16.31
C LYS A 356 5.87 1.99 -17.01
N ARG A 357 4.82 1.62 -16.28
CA ARG A 357 3.68 0.82 -16.77
C ARG A 357 2.36 1.59 -16.75
N LEU A 358 2.15 2.42 -15.73
CA LEU A 358 0.90 3.17 -15.60
C LEU A 358 0.80 4.24 -16.70
N GLN A 359 -0.41 4.51 -17.16
CA GLN A 359 -0.70 5.70 -17.94
C GLN A 359 -0.46 6.94 -17.06
N HIS A 360 0.26 7.94 -17.57
CA HIS A 360 0.53 9.18 -16.84
C HIS A 360 0.75 10.37 -17.78
N PRO A 361 0.62 11.63 -17.31
CA PRO A 361 0.71 12.84 -18.15
C PRO A 361 1.99 13.02 -18.97
N GLY A 362 3.05 12.26 -18.67
CA GLY A 362 4.35 12.33 -19.36
C GLY A 362 4.53 11.31 -20.48
N VAL A 363 3.57 10.41 -20.68
CA VAL A 363 3.56 9.42 -21.77
C VAL A 363 2.38 9.77 -22.68
N THR A 364 2.67 10.28 -23.86
CA THR A 364 1.69 10.40 -24.95
C THR A 364 1.41 8.98 -25.48
N PRO A 365 0.15 8.61 -25.79
CA PRO A 365 -0.21 7.27 -26.26
C PRO A 365 0.59 6.78 -27.48
#